data_AF-A0A7W0TX80-F1
#
_entry.id   AF-A0A7W0TX80-F1
#
_cell.length_a   1.000
_cell.length_b   1.000
_cell.length_c   1.000
_cell.angle_alpha   90.00
_cell.angle_beta   90.00
_cell.angle_gamma   90.00
#
_symmetry.space_group_name_H-M   'P 1'
#
loop_
_entity.id
_entity.type
_entity.pdbx_description
1 polymer ?
#
loop_
_entity_poly.entity_id
_entity_poly.type
_entity_poly.pdbx_seq_one_letter_code
_entity_poly.pdbx_strand_id
1 'polypeptide(L)'
;LITPDRLPWIRANWALVLSLLVPFLRPLRSLHALSAIGTLRAAQLVAGSNRGLRSLQRVVRGRSALYLSLLTLLVIVAGAGLTLVVERGAPGSDLATFGDALWWSATLVTTVNSSLDPVTVGGRVVAWLMRVYAVAVFGYLTASIARYLVDQVGSAPPAAVAASVTTDAAAVATDAETALTLPAASTEGR
;
A
#
# COMPACT_ATOMS: atom_id res chain seq x y z
N LEU A 1 43.38 -16.56 34.82
CA LEU A 1 43.77 -15.87 33.56
C LEU A 1 42.57 -15.85 32.61
N ILE A 2 42.52 -14.83 31.74
CA ILE A 2 41.60 -14.62 30.60
C ILE A 2 40.44 -13.66 30.91
N THR A 3 40.77 -12.37 30.93
CA THR A 3 39.88 -11.27 30.55
C THR A 3 40.07 -10.92 29.06
N PRO A 4 39.13 -10.17 28.46
CA PRO A 4 38.59 -10.43 27.12
C PRO A 4 38.69 -9.21 26.19
N ASP A 5 39.09 -9.41 24.92
CA ASP A 5 38.94 -8.38 23.89
C ASP A 5 38.69 -9.04 22.51
N ARG A 6 37.42 -9.19 22.11
CA ARG A 6 37.00 -9.83 20.84
C ARG A 6 36.51 -8.83 19.77
N LEU A 7 36.39 -7.55 20.12
CA LEU A 7 35.81 -6.50 19.28
C LEU A 7 36.81 -5.74 18.37
N PRO A 8 38.11 -5.59 18.71
CA PRO A 8 39.05 -4.94 17.79
C PRO A 8 39.40 -5.80 16.57
N TRP A 9 39.31 -7.14 16.69
CA TRP A 9 39.68 -8.09 15.65
C TRP A 9 38.68 -8.14 14.48
N ILE A 10 37.39 -7.95 14.75
CA ILE A 10 36.32 -7.94 13.72
C ILE A 10 36.43 -6.69 12.82
N ARG A 11 36.94 -5.58 13.35
CA ARG A 11 37.15 -4.34 12.58
C ARG A 11 38.30 -4.43 11.58
N ALA A 12 39.35 -5.19 11.89
CA ALA A 12 40.51 -5.34 11.02
C ALA A 12 40.23 -6.24 9.80
N ASN A 13 39.23 -7.13 9.90
CA ASN A 13 38.97 -8.16 8.90
C ASN A 13 37.51 -8.11 8.40
N TRP A 14 37.02 -6.92 8.02
CA TRP A 14 35.72 -6.75 7.35
C TRP A 14 35.60 -7.61 6.09
N ALA A 15 36.72 -7.89 5.41
CA ALA A 15 36.81 -8.84 4.29
C ALA A 15 36.52 -10.29 4.70
N LEU A 16 36.83 -10.73 5.94
CA LEU A 16 36.43 -12.05 6.45
C LEU A 16 34.93 -12.09 6.78
N VAL A 17 34.35 -11.00 7.31
CA VAL A 17 32.90 -10.92 7.55
C VAL A 17 32.13 -10.98 6.22
N LEU A 18 32.60 -10.23 5.21
CA LEU A 18 32.05 -10.31 3.86
C LEU A 18 32.25 -11.72 3.25
N SER A 19 33.43 -12.31 3.42
CA SER A 19 33.76 -13.65 2.92
C SER A 19 33.04 -14.78 3.66
N LEU A 20 32.55 -14.57 4.89
CA LEU A 20 31.78 -15.55 5.66
C LEU A 20 30.27 -15.42 5.37
N LEU A 21 29.79 -14.23 5.00
CA LEU A 21 28.39 -14.00 4.60
C LEU A 21 28.10 -14.47 3.17
N VAL A 22 29.07 -14.39 2.26
CA VAL A 22 28.97 -14.83 0.86
C VAL A 22 28.62 -16.33 0.69
N PRO A 23 29.26 -17.31 1.38
CA PRO A 23 28.94 -18.73 1.23
C PRO A 23 27.55 -19.11 1.76
N PHE A 24 27.01 -18.37 2.75
CA PHE A 24 25.68 -18.62 3.30
C PHE A 24 24.54 -18.16 2.35
N LEU A 25 24.83 -17.23 1.43
CA LEU A 25 23.90 -16.76 0.39
C LEU A 25 23.93 -17.60 -0.91
N ARG A 26 24.88 -18.54 -1.06
CA ARG A 26 25.02 -19.38 -2.27
C ARG A 26 23.92 -20.42 -2.51
N PRO A 27 23.44 -21.20 -1.53
CA PRO A 27 22.45 -22.26 -1.79
C PRO A 27 21.09 -21.70 -2.27
N LEU A 28 20.77 -20.44 -1.95
CA LEU A 28 19.57 -19.75 -2.42
C LEU A 28 19.61 -19.42 -3.93
N ARG A 29 20.81 -19.28 -4.53
CA ARG A 29 20.94 -18.91 -5.96
C ARG A 29 20.86 -20.13 -6.89
N SER A 30 21.36 -21.29 -6.44
CA SER A 30 21.30 -22.56 -7.17
C SER A 30 19.88 -23.11 -7.31
N LEU A 31 18.97 -22.81 -6.37
CA LEU A 31 17.56 -23.21 -6.45
C LEU A 31 16.75 -22.35 -7.42
N HIS A 32 17.16 -21.11 -7.69
CA HIS A 32 16.50 -20.25 -8.68
C HIS A 32 16.96 -20.45 -10.13
N ALA A 33 18.14 -21.03 -10.35
CA ALA A 33 18.66 -21.25 -11.71
C ALA A 33 17.91 -22.36 -12.46
N LEU A 34 17.46 -23.41 -11.77
CA LEU A 34 16.63 -24.46 -12.39
C LEU A 34 15.14 -24.07 -12.51
N SER A 35 14.64 -23.19 -11.64
CA SER A 35 13.27 -22.68 -11.78
C SER A 35 13.16 -21.60 -12.85
N ALA A 36 14.23 -20.87 -13.22
CA ALA A 36 14.18 -19.81 -14.23
C ALA A 36 13.68 -20.24 -15.62
N ILE A 37 13.98 -21.48 -16.06
CA ILE A 37 13.55 -21.97 -17.39
C ILE A 37 12.08 -22.41 -17.37
N GLY A 38 11.59 -22.93 -16.24
CA GLY A 38 10.18 -23.26 -16.03
C GLY A 38 9.32 -22.03 -15.73
N THR A 39 9.85 -21.05 -14.98
CA THR A 39 9.16 -19.81 -14.62
C THR A 39 9.07 -18.83 -15.76
N LEU A 40 9.94 -18.85 -16.77
CA LEU A 40 9.75 -18.01 -17.96
C LEU A 40 8.54 -18.45 -18.80
N ARG A 41 8.32 -19.76 -18.96
CA ARG A 41 7.12 -20.30 -19.62
C ARG A 41 5.87 -20.18 -18.74
N ALA A 42 6.00 -20.44 -17.44
CA ALA A 42 4.91 -20.19 -16.49
C ALA A 42 4.60 -18.68 -16.37
N ALA A 43 5.60 -17.80 -16.48
CA ALA A 43 5.41 -16.35 -16.52
C ALA A 43 4.76 -15.89 -17.81
N GLN A 44 4.96 -16.58 -18.95
CA GLN A 44 4.19 -16.31 -20.17
C GLN A 44 2.73 -16.76 -20.06
N LEU A 45 2.47 -17.89 -19.41
CA LEU A 45 1.11 -18.37 -19.12
C LEU A 45 0.39 -17.49 -18.08
N VAL A 46 1.10 -17.06 -17.03
CA VAL A 46 0.63 -16.07 -16.03
C VAL A 46 0.57 -14.67 -16.62
N ALA A 47 1.40 -14.33 -17.61
CA ALA A 47 1.30 -13.07 -18.35
C ALA A 47 0.11 -13.02 -19.32
N GLY A 48 -0.47 -14.17 -19.67
CA GLY A 48 -1.82 -14.23 -20.23
C GLY A 48 -2.88 -13.71 -19.23
N SER A 49 -2.66 -14.00 -17.94
CA SER A 49 -3.43 -13.49 -16.79
C SER A 49 -3.04 -12.06 -16.36
N ASN A 50 -2.02 -11.43 -16.97
CA ASN A 50 -1.50 -10.09 -16.62
C ASN A 50 -2.44 -8.91 -16.97
N ARG A 51 -3.66 -9.14 -17.46
CA ARG A 51 -4.61 -8.04 -17.71
C ARG A 51 -4.87 -7.23 -16.42
N GLY A 52 -4.89 -7.90 -15.26
CA GLY A 52 -4.98 -7.26 -13.95
C GLY A 52 -3.71 -6.51 -13.51
N LEU A 53 -2.51 -6.95 -13.92
CA LEU A 53 -1.28 -6.22 -13.63
C LEU A 53 -1.14 -4.96 -14.49
N ARG A 54 -1.67 -4.95 -15.72
CA ARG A 54 -1.67 -3.74 -16.58
C ARG A 54 -2.63 -2.67 -16.08
N SER A 55 -3.74 -3.04 -15.42
CA SER A 55 -4.62 -2.08 -14.74
C SER A 55 -3.98 -1.56 -13.45
N LEU A 56 -3.34 -2.41 -12.65
CA LEU A 56 -2.53 -1.99 -11.50
C LEU A 56 -1.39 -1.05 -11.92
N GLN A 57 -0.74 -1.30 -13.06
CA GLN A 57 0.30 -0.40 -13.59
C GLN A 57 -0.22 0.98 -13.97
N ARG A 58 -1.48 1.14 -14.38
CA ARG A 58 -2.08 2.47 -14.62
C ARG A 58 -2.34 3.23 -13.31
N VAL A 59 -2.77 2.53 -12.26
CA VAL A 59 -2.95 3.11 -10.92
C VAL A 59 -1.60 3.51 -10.30
N VAL A 60 -0.55 2.70 -10.50
CA VAL A 60 0.80 2.94 -9.96
C VAL A 60 1.63 3.93 -10.81
N ARG A 61 1.34 4.12 -12.10
CA ARG A 61 2.04 5.10 -12.97
C ARG A 61 1.58 6.55 -12.80
N GLY A 62 0.55 6.80 -11.98
CA GLY A 62 0.20 8.16 -11.60
C GLY A 62 1.33 8.80 -10.81
N ARG A 63 1.72 10.03 -11.17
CA ARG A 63 2.69 10.86 -10.42
C ARG A 63 2.40 10.86 -8.92
N SER A 64 1.13 10.77 -8.54
CA SER A 64 0.62 10.67 -7.18
C SER A 64 1.14 9.46 -6.39
N ALA A 65 1.26 8.29 -7.01
CA ALA A 65 1.77 7.10 -6.33
C ALA A 65 3.26 7.25 -5.99
N LEU A 66 4.04 7.86 -6.89
CA LEU A 66 5.44 8.18 -6.63
C LEU A 66 5.57 9.21 -5.49
N TYR A 67 4.78 10.30 -5.52
CA TYR A 67 4.79 11.28 -4.44
C TYR A 67 4.44 10.67 -3.09
N LEU A 68 3.43 9.80 -3.04
CA LEU A 68 3.06 9.11 -1.81
C LEU A 68 4.20 8.22 -1.31
N SER A 69 4.84 7.45 -2.19
CA SER A 69 5.97 6.59 -1.81
C SER A 69 7.17 7.38 -1.27
N LEU A 70 7.50 8.52 -1.89
CA LEU A 70 8.56 9.41 -1.42
C LEU A 70 8.20 10.05 -0.08
N LEU A 71 6.95 10.46 0.09
CA LEU A 71 6.45 10.99 1.35
C LEU A 71 6.51 9.92 2.45
N THR A 72 6.11 8.69 2.17
CA THR A 72 6.20 7.57 3.12
C THR A 72 7.64 7.31 3.52
N LEU A 73 8.57 7.30 2.58
CA LEU A 73 10.00 7.15 2.88
C LEU A 73 10.51 8.28 3.78
N LEU A 74 10.13 9.53 3.48
CA LEU A 74 10.48 10.69 4.30
C LEU A 74 9.94 10.55 5.73
N VAL A 75 8.68 10.12 5.88
CA VAL A 75 8.05 9.90 7.19
C VAL A 75 8.76 8.79 7.98
N ILE A 76 9.17 7.70 7.33
CA ILE A 76 9.94 6.62 7.98
C ILE A 76 11.27 7.15 8.51
N VAL A 77 12.01 7.90 7.70
CA VAL A 77 13.32 8.47 8.09
C VAL A 77 13.16 9.51 9.21
N ALA A 78 12.15 10.38 9.10
CA ALA A 78 11.85 11.39 10.11
C ALA A 78 11.40 10.76 11.43
N GLY A 79 10.51 9.77 11.37
CA GLY A 79 10.03 9.01 12.54
C GLY A 79 11.17 8.32 13.27
N ALA A 80 12.08 7.68 12.53
CA ALA A 80 13.28 7.04 13.07
C ALA A 80 14.22 8.04 13.75
N GLY A 81 14.46 9.20 13.13
CA GLY A 81 15.28 10.25 13.71
C GLY A 81 14.69 10.84 14.98
N LEU A 82 13.39 11.14 14.96
CA LEU A 82 12.68 11.71 16.10
C LEU A 82 12.64 10.75 17.28
N THR A 83 12.27 9.48 17.07
CA THR A 83 12.25 8.52 18.18
C THR A 83 13.63 8.26 18.74
N LEU A 84 14.66 8.15 17.89
CA LEU A 84 16.02 7.96 18.37
C LEU A 84 16.51 9.15 19.22
N VAL A 85 16.13 10.39 18.88
CA VAL A 85 16.50 11.56 19.69
C VAL A 85 15.85 11.52 21.07
N VAL A 86 14.59 11.11 21.15
CA VAL A 86 13.84 11.10 22.41
C VAL A 86 14.16 9.87 23.27
N GLU A 87 14.46 8.73 22.64
CA GLU A 87 14.81 7.48 23.33
C GLU A 87 16.29 7.41 23.75
N ARG A 88 17.16 8.27 23.20
CA ARG A 88 18.59 8.29 23.52
C ARG A 88 18.81 8.50 25.01
N GLY A 89 19.40 7.51 25.66
CA GLY A 89 19.73 7.56 27.09
C GLY A 89 18.55 7.27 28.02
N ALA A 90 17.39 6.85 27.49
CA ALA A 90 16.28 6.40 28.32
C ALA A 90 16.57 5.00 28.89
N PRO A 91 16.43 4.79 30.22
CA PRO A 91 16.63 3.48 30.82
C PRO A 91 15.57 2.49 30.33
N GLY A 92 16.00 1.34 29.83
CA GLY A 92 15.12 0.29 29.29
C GLY A 92 14.72 0.48 27.82
N SER A 93 15.34 1.41 27.09
CA SER A 93 15.13 1.53 25.64
C SER A 93 16.09 0.63 24.86
N ASP A 94 15.53 -0.25 24.02
CA ASP A 94 16.28 -1.06 23.07
C ASP A 94 16.53 -0.34 21.73
N LEU A 95 15.99 0.88 21.55
CA LEU A 95 16.23 1.72 20.36
C LEU A 95 17.55 2.51 20.50
N ALA A 96 18.68 1.81 20.41
CA ALA A 96 20.00 2.42 20.60
C ALA A 96 20.61 3.01 19.32
N THR A 97 20.31 2.45 18.15
CA THR A 97 20.93 2.86 16.88
C THR A 97 19.93 3.43 15.88
N PHE A 98 20.43 4.19 14.90
CA PHE A 98 19.60 4.68 13.80
C PHE A 98 19.04 3.56 12.93
N GLY A 99 19.77 2.45 12.78
CA GLY A 99 19.27 1.27 12.05
C GLY A 99 18.06 0.65 12.75
N ASP A 100 18.12 0.53 14.07
CA ASP A 100 17.03 -0.01 14.89
C ASP A 100 15.78 0.87 14.82
N ALA A 101 15.95 2.20 14.92
CA ALA A 101 14.86 3.15 14.80
C ALA A 101 14.26 3.18 13.37
N LEU A 102 15.08 2.99 12.34
CA LEU A 102 14.63 2.89 10.95
C LEU A 102 13.84 1.61 10.70
N TRP A 103 14.33 0.48 11.24
CA TRP A 103 13.63 -0.80 11.21
C TRP A 103 12.27 -0.70 11.89
N TRP A 104 12.23 -0.20 13.13
CA TRP A 104 10.99 0.03 13.87
C TRP A 104 9.99 0.93 13.11
N SER A 105 10.48 2.04 12.54
CA SER A 105 9.63 2.97 11.79
C SER A 105 9.07 2.33 10.52
N ALA A 106 9.88 1.54 9.81
CA ALA A 106 9.46 0.81 8.63
C ALA A 106 8.41 -0.26 8.97
N THR A 107 8.62 -1.03 10.03
CA THR A 107 7.65 -2.05 10.47
C THR A 107 6.31 -1.41 10.83
N LEU A 108 6.32 -0.29 11.56
CA LEU A 108 5.11 0.45 11.93
C LEU A 108 4.26 0.88 10.73
N VAL A 109 4.90 1.44 9.70
CA VAL A 109 4.19 1.86 8.47
C VAL A 109 3.60 0.65 7.75
N THR A 110 4.31 -0.49 7.74
CA THR A 110 3.78 -1.77 7.21
C THR A 110 2.77 -2.44 8.13
N THR A 111 2.39 -1.81 9.25
CA THR A 111 1.50 -2.33 10.30
C THR A 111 2.02 -3.60 11.01
N VAL A 112 3.30 -3.93 10.82
CA VAL A 112 3.99 -4.99 11.53
C VAL A 112 4.56 -4.39 12.81
N ASN A 113 4.47 -5.11 13.93
CA ASN A 113 5.19 -4.68 15.12
C ASN A 113 6.60 -5.28 15.15
N SER A 114 7.58 -4.47 15.55
CA SER A 114 8.91 -4.97 15.91
C SER A 114 8.97 -5.33 17.40
N SER A 115 9.99 -6.09 17.80
CA SER A 115 10.28 -6.31 19.23
C SER A 115 10.88 -5.08 19.92
N LEU A 116 11.29 -4.08 19.13
CA LEU A 116 11.84 -2.80 19.59
C LEU A 116 10.69 -1.81 19.67
N ASP A 117 10.43 -1.20 20.82
CA ASP A 117 9.38 -0.19 20.97
C ASP A 117 9.86 0.96 21.86
N PRO A 118 9.49 2.22 21.55
CA PRO A 118 9.89 3.36 22.35
C PRO A 118 9.24 3.32 23.74
N VAL A 119 10.05 3.51 24.78
CA VAL A 119 9.58 3.46 26.17
C VAL A 119 9.21 4.83 26.72
N THR A 120 9.77 5.90 26.14
CA THR A 120 9.54 7.28 26.60
C THR A 120 8.18 7.82 26.16
N VAL A 121 7.68 8.82 26.90
CA VAL A 121 6.42 9.50 26.56
C VAL A 121 6.51 10.17 25.18
N GLY A 122 7.62 10.84 24.87
CA GLY A 122 7.81 11.48 23.56
C GLY A 122 7.88 10.47 22.41
N GLY A 123 8.58 9.35 22.62
CA GLY A 123 8.64 8.26 21.64
C GLY A 123 7.26 7.64 21.38
N ARG A 124 6.43 7.47 22.42
CA ARG A 124 5.03 7.00 22.29
C ARG A 124 4.14 7.96 21.50
N VAL A 125 4.31 9.27 21.67
CA VAL A 125 3.59 10.28 20.88
C VAL A 125 3.95 10.15 19.40
N VAL A 126 5.25 10.04 19.07
CA VAL A 126 5.70 9.82 17.69
C VAL A 126 5.13 8.50 17.14
N ALA A 127 5.16 7.44 17.93
CA ALA A 127 4.61 6.14 17.56
C ALA A 127 3.10 6.19 17.28
N TRP A 128 2.34 7.01 18.01
CA TRP A 128 0.91 7.23 17.76
C TRP A 128 0.68 8.00 16.46
N LEU A 129 1.42 9.09 16.23
CA LEU A 129 1.35 9.86 14.98
C LEU A 129 1.67 9.00 13.75
N MET A 130 2.67 8.13 13.85
CA MET A 130 3.04 7.22 12.77
C MET A 130 1.92 6.23 12.43
N ARG A 131 1.18 5.75 13.45
CA ARG A 131 0.00 4.88 13.25
C ARG A 131 -1.13 5.62 12.55
N VAL A 132 -1.41 6.86 12.95
CA VAL A 132 -2.40 7.71 12.27
C VAL A 132 -2.02 7.92 10.79
N TYR A 133 -0.74 8.19 10.53
CA TYR A 133 -0.22 8.30 9.17
C TYR A 133 -0.43 7.01 8.36
N ALA A 134 -0.11 5.85 8.93
CA ALA A 134 -0.30 4.56 8.26
C ALA A 134 -1.76 4.36 7.83
N VAL A 135 -2.72 4.60 8.73
CA VAL A 135 -4.16 4.51 8.42
C VAL A 135 -4.56 5.49 7.31
N ALA A 136 -4.05 6.72 7.33
CA ALA A 136 -4.31 7.70 6.29
C ALA A 136 -3.79 7.25 4.91
N VAL A 137 -2.61 6.63 4.84
CA VAL A 137 -2.06 6.04 3.61
C VAL A 137 -2.96 4.94 3.08
N PHE A 138 -3.42 4.00 3.92
CA PHE A 138 -4.36 2.96 3.48
C PHE A 138 -5.71 3.53 3.02
N GLY A 139 -6.21 4.58 3.69
CA GLY A 139 -7.40 5.30 3.27
C GLY A 139 -7.24 5.94 1.89
N TYR A 140 -6.09 6.59 1.65
CA TYR A 140 -5.75 7.16 0.35
C TYR A 140 -5.67 6.10 -0.75
N LEU A 141 -5.04 4.95 -0.48
CA LEU A 141 -4.94 3.84 -1.43
C LEU A 141 -6.34 3.32 -1.81
N THR A 142 -7.21 3.13 -0.81
CA THR A 142 -8.61 2.72 -1.03
C THR A 142 -9.37 3.74 -1.88
N ALA A 143 -9.26 5.03 -1.55
CA ALA A 143 -9.89 6.11 -2.31
C ALA A 143 -9.37 6.19 -3.75
N SER A 144 -8.06 5.94 -3.97
CA SER A 144 -7.47 5.89 -5.31
C SER A 144 -8.05 4.76 -6.15
N ILE A 145 -8.27 3.58 -5.55
CA ILE A 145 -8.91 2.45 -6.24
C ILE A 145 -10.37 2.78 -6.54
N ALA A 146 -11.10 3.36 -5.59
CA ALA A 146 -12.49 3.79 -5.79
C ALA A 146 -12.62 4.78 -6.96
N ARG A 147 -11.73 5.79 -7.03
CA ARG A 147 -11.66 6.73 -8.16
C ARG A 147 -11.45 6.01 -9.50
N TYR A 148 -10.56 5.03 -9.54
CA TYR A 148 -10.34 4.23 -10.75
C TYR A 148 -11.58 3.41 -11.15
N LEU A 149 -12.28 2.81 -10.18
CA LEU A 149 -13.52 2.07 -10.46
C LEU A 149 -14.62 2.99 -10.99
N VAL A 150 -14.78 4.18 -10.39
CA VAL A 150 -15.75 5.18 -10.85
C VAL A 150 -15.43 5.66 -12.26
N ASP A 151 -14.17 5.93 -12.60
CA ASP A 151 -13.76 6.35 -13.95
C ASP A 151 -14.11 5.29 -15.02
N GLN A 152 -13.95 4.01 -14.66
CA GLN A 152 -14.28 2.87 -15.53
C GLN A 152 -15.79 2.65 -15.70
N VAL A 153 -16.59 2.97 -14.68
CA VAL A 153 -18.07 2.89 -14.74
C VAL A 153 -18.69 4.15 -15.37
N GLY A 154 -18.06 5.31 -15.17
CA GLY A 154 -18.45 6.63 -15.65
C GLY A 154 -18.06 6.92 -17.10
N SER A 155 -17.64 5.91 -17.87
CA SER A 155 -17.44 6.05 -19.32
C SER A 155 -18.75 6.24 -20.12
N ALA A 156 -19.90 6.33 -19.45
CA ALA A 156 -21.08 7.01 -19.99
C ALA A 156 -20.93 8.52 -19.67
N PRO A 157 -20.78 9.41 -20.68
CA PRO A 157 -20.67 10.84 -20.45
C PRO A 157 -21.77 11.34 -19.50
N PRO A 158 -21.52 12.35 -18.64
CA PRO A 158 -22.58 12.94 -17.81
C PRO A 158 -23.79 13.40 -18.64
N ALA A 159 -23.58 13.71 -19.92
CA ALA A 159 -24.64 13.96 -20.90
C ALA A 159 -25.49 12.72 -21.23
N ALA A 160 -24.93 11.51 -21.24
CA ALA A 160 -25.66 10.26 -21.48
C ALA A 160 -26.52 9.85 -20.26
N VAL A 161 -26.04 10.09 -19.04
CA VAL A 161 -26.82 9.86 -17.81
C VAL A 161 -27.91 10.92 -17.64
N ALA A 162 -27.62 12.19 -17.97
CA ALA A 162 -28.65 13.23 -18.00
C ALA A 162 -29.67 13.02 -19.13
N ALA A 163 -29.24 12.50 -20.29
CA ALA A 163 -30.11 12.13 -21.40
C ALA A 163 -31.00 10.93 -21.08
N SER A 164 -30.50 9.91 -20.36
CA SER A 164 -31.32 8.77 -19.95
C SER A 164 -32.38 9.17 -18.91
N VAL A 165 -32.03 10.05 -17.97
CA VAL A 165 -32.99 10.56 -16.96
C VAL A 165 -34.09 11.44 -17.61
N THR A 166 -33.75 12.24 -18.61
CA THR A 166 -34.74 13.06 -19.34
C THR A 166 -35.60 12.23 -20.31
N THR A 167 -35.04 11.18 -20.92
CA THR A 167 -35.79 10.26 -21.78
C THR A 167 -36.77 9.42 -20.98
N ASP A 168 -36.37 8.89 -19.81
CA ASP A 168 -37.28 8.18 -18.90
C ASP A 168 -38.37 9.09 -18.36
N ALA A 169 -38.05 10.35 -18.03
CA ALA A 169 -39.04 11.32 -17.58
C ALA A 169 -40.06 11.68 -18.69
N ALA A 170 -39.62 11.78 -19.94
CA ALA A 170 -40.50 12.03 -21.08
C ALA A 170 -41.39 10.82 -21.41
N ALA A 171 -40.87 9.59 -21.27
CA ALA A 171 -41.65 8.37 -21.45
C ALA A 171 -42.77 8.26 -20.39
N VAL A 172 -42.46 8.55 -19.12
CA VAL A 172 -43.45 8.56 -18.02
C VAL A 172 -44.52 9.64 -18.22
N ALA A 173 -44.15 10.82 -18.71
CA ALA A 173 -45.12 11.88 -19.04
C ALA A 173 -46.05 11.47 -20.19
N THR A 174 -45.52 10.79 -21.21
CA THR A 174 -46.30 10.31 -22.36
C THR A 174 -47.28 9.19 -21.95
N ASP A 175 -46.86 8.28 -21.08
CA ASP A 175 -47.73 7.23 -20.53
C ASP A 175 -48.83 7.82 -19.64
N ALA A 176 -48.52 8.87 -18.86
CA ALA A 176 -49.52 9.56 -18.04
C ALA A 176 -50.54 10.32 -18.90
N GLU A 177 -50.12 10.96 -19.99
CA GLU A 177 -51.01 11.66 -20.91
C GLU A 177 -51.89 10.67 -21.71
N THR A 178 -51.33 9.51 -22.08
CA THR A 178 -52.06 8.41 -22.72
C THR A 178 -53.09 7.78 -21.77
N ALA A 179 -52.76 7.67 -20.48
CA ALA A 179 -53.69 7.19 -19.45
C ALA A 179 -54.83 8.17 -19.16
N LEU A 180 -54.61 9.48 -19.31
CA LEU A 180 -55.63 10.52 -19.13
C LEU A 180 -56.54 10.72 -20.36
N THR A 181 -56.08 10.32 -21.55
CA THR A 181 -56.82 10.45 -22.82
C THR A 181 -57.59 9.19 -23.22
N LEU A 182 -57.37 8.07 -22.53
CA LEU A 182 -58.24 6.91 -22.65
C LEU A 182 -59.65 7.30 -22.19
N PRO A 183 -60.68 7.22 -23.04
CA PRO A 183 -62.05 7.42 -22.60
C PRO A 183 -62.33 6.37 -21.52
N ALA A 184 -62.91 6.79 -20.40
CA ALA A 184 -63.41 5.89 -19.37
C ALA A 184 -64.34 4.88 -20.04
N ALA A 185 -63.78 3.72 -20.42
CA ALA A 185 -64.53 2.61 -20.98
C ALA A 185 -65.32 2.01 -19.83
N SER A 186 -66.48 2.62 -19.61
CA SER A 186 -67.72 2.02 -19.11
C SER A 186 -67.51 0.72 -18.34
N THR A 187 -67.21 0.83 -17.05
CA THR A 187 -67.73 -0.12 -16.07
C THR A 187 -69.24 0.06 -16.00
N GLU A 188 -69.98 -0.49 -16.96
CA GLU A 188 -71.41 -0.70 -16.78
C GLU A 188 -71.89 -1.88 -17.64
N GLY A 189 -72.41 -2.92 -16.98
CA GLY A 189 -73.46 -3.77 -17.54
C GLY A 189 -73.09 -5.20 -17.90
N ARG A 190 -72.94 -6.09 -16.91
CA ARG A 190 -73.79 -7.29 -16.76
C ARG A 190 -73.53 -8.03 -15.45
#